data_AF-A0A7K2YRW7-F1
#
_entry.id   AF-A0A7K2YRW7-F1
#
_cell.length_a   1.000
_cell.length_b   1.000
_cell.length_c   1.000
_cell.angle_alpha   90.00
_cell.angle_beta   90.00
_cell.angle_gamma   90.00
#
_symmetry.space_group_name_H-M   'P 1'
#
loop_
_entity.id
_entity.type
_entity.pdbx_description
1 polymer ?
#
loop_
_entity_poly.entity_id
_entity_poly.type
_entity_poly.pdbx_seq_one_letter_code
_entity_poly.pdbx_strand_id
1 'polypeptide(L)' 'RPALAATLRAGVEAGALGSLVSGSGPTCAFLAPDEATAHDVARRLTESGTCRAARVAHGAVPGARVLPRRVVVTERENTL' A
#
# COMPACT_ATOMS: atom_id res chain seq x y z
N ARG A 1 -0.35 21.03 6.55
CA ARG A 1 -1.64 20.33 6.79
C ARG A 1 -1.53 19.53 8.09
N PRO A 2 -1.99 20.07 9.24
CA PRO A 2 -1.81 19.45 10.55
C PRO A 2 -2.40 18.03 10.66
N ALA A 3 -3.50 17.76 9.96
CA ALA A 3 -4.15 16.45 9.95
C ALA A 3 -3.25 15.30 9.49
N LEU A 4 -2.27 15.55 8.61
CA LEU A 4 -1.35 14.51 8.13
C LEU A 4 -0.24 14.18 9.14
N ALA A 5 0.03 15.08 10.11
CA ALA A 5 1.04 14.85 11.12
C ALA A 5 0.70 13.65 12.01
N ALA A 6 -0.59 13.42 12.27
CA ALA A 6 -1.06 12.25 13.01
C ALA A 6 -0.78 10.95 12.23
N THR A 7 -1.09 10.92 10.93
CA THR A 7 -0.83 9.75 10.06
C THR A 7 0.66 9.43 9.95
N LEU A 8 1.50 10.46 9.75
CA LEU A 8 2.95 10.28 9.66
C LEU A 8 3.53 9.73 10.97
N ARG A 9 3.10 10.27 12.11
CA ARG A 9 3.54 9.77 13.43
C ARG A 9 3.10 8.33 13.67
N ALA A 10 1.83 8.01 13.36
CA ALA A 10 1.29 6.66 13.54
C ALA A 10 2.08 5.61 12.75
N GLY A 11 2.51 5.91 11.52
CA GLY A 11 3.32 4.96 10.75
C GLY A 11 4.76 4.81 11.23
N VAL A 12 5.38 5.87 11.76
CA VAL A 12 6.71 5.77 12.40
C VAL A 12 6.64 4.97 13.70
N GLU A 13 5.63 5.23 14.54
CA GLU A 13 5.35 4.43 15.75
C GLU A 13 5.00 2.97 15.42
N ALA A 14 4.56 2.71 14.19
CA ALA A 14 4.30 1.38 13.65
C ALA A 14 5.56 0.63 13.17
N GLY A 15 6.74 1.26 13.19
CA GLY A 15 7.99 0.62 12.79
C GLY A 15 8.50 1.00 11.41
N ALA A 16 7.91 2.02 10.76
CA ALA A 16 8.49 2.57 9.54
C ALA A 16 9.84 3.25 9.84
N LEU A 17 10.84 3.01 8.98
CA LEU A 17 12.16 3.65 9.02
C LEU A 17 12.10 5.15 8.71
N GLY A 18 11.13 5.54 7.91
CA GLY A 18 10.91 6.93 7.50
C GLY A 18 9.52 7.12 6.92
N SER A 19 9.04 8.36 6.92
CA SER A 19 7.75 8.72 6.35
C SER A 19 7.80 10.08 5.65
N LEU A 20 6.98 10.24 4.61
CA LEU A 20 6.83 11.51 3.89
C LEU A 20 5.44 11.66 3.29
N VAL A 21 5.08 12.88 2.91
CA VAL A 21 3.93 13.13 2.04
C VAL A 21 4.40 13.08 0.58
N SER A 22 3.79 12.22 -0.22
CA SER A 22 4.12 12.06 -1.64
C SER A 22 3.42 13.15 -2.47
N GLY A 23 4.21 13.95 -3.19
CA GLY A 23 3.72 15.06 -4.00
C GLY A 23 3.01 16.13 -3.17
N SER A 24 1.84 16.60 -3.64
CA SER A 24 0.99 17.56 -2.93
C SER A 24 0.09 16.92 -1.84
N GLY A 25 0.22 15.61 -1.62
CA GLY A 25 -0.65 14.83 -0.73
C GLY A 25 -2.02 14.52 -1.36
N PRO A 26 -2.88 13.71 -0.71
CA PRO A 26 -2.83 13.29 0.70
C PRO A 26 -2.03 12.00 0.97
N THR A 27 -1.38 11.42 -0.04
CA THR A 27 -0.65 10.16 0.12
C THR A 27 0.51 10.31 1.09
N CYS A 28 0.48 9.59 2.20
CA CYS A 28 1.64 9.39 3.07
C CYS A 28 2.35 8.09 2.66
N ALA A 29 3.65 8.17 2.38
CA ALA A 29 4.48 7.02 2.06
C ALA A 29 5.36 6.68 3.27
N PHE A 30 5.52 5.38 3.55
CA PHE A 30 6.27 4.85 4.67
C PHE A 30 7.28 3.83 4.14
N LEU A 31 8.54 3.96 4.53
CA LEU A 31 9.59 2.99 4.20
C LEU A 31 9.69 1.97 5.32
N ALA A 32 9.53 0.68 5.00
CA ALA A 32 9.71 -0.42 5.93
C ALA A 32 11.05 -1.16 5.65
N PRO A 33 11.67 -1.78 6.66
CA PRO A 33 12.90 -2.56 6.47
C PRO A 33 12.65 -3.85 5.67
N ASP A 34 11.44 -4.41 5.75
CA ASP A 34 11.05 -5.66 5.11
C ASP A 34 9.52 -5.73 4.90
N GLU A 35 9.08 -6.78 4.21
CA GLU A 35 7.67 -7.02 3.86
C GLU A 35 6.79 -7.22 5.10
N ALA A 36 7.27 -7.97 6.10
CA ALA A 36 6.51 -8.24 7.31
C ALA A 36 6.19 -6.94 8.07
N THR A 37 7.20 -6.07 8.22
CA THR A 37 7.05 -4.75 8.83
C THR A 37 6.16 -3.85 7.98
N ALA A 38 6.23 -3.92 6.64
CA ALA A 38 5.34 -3.16 5.77
C ALA A 38 3.86 -3.53 5.99
N HIS A 39 3.56 -4.82 6.16
CA HIS A 39 2.23 -5.29 6.50
C HIS A 39 1.78 -4.83 7.89
N ASP A 40 2.67 -4.87 8.90
CA ASP A 40 2.34 -4.39 10.24
C ASP A 40 2.05 -2.89 10.27
N VAL A 41 2.86 -2.09 9.58
CA VAL A 41 2.64 -0.65 9.39
C VAL A 41 1.30 -0.38 8.73
N ALA A 42 0.95 -1.09 7.65
CA ALA A 42 -0.33 -0.91 6.96
C ALA A 42 -1.53 -1.27 7.86
N ARG A 43 -1.42 -2.35 8.64
CA ARG A 43 -2.42 -2.76 9.62
C ARG A 43 -2.63 -1.69 10.69
N ARG A 44 -1.56 -1.24 11.34
CA ARG A 44 -1.61 -0.21 12.39
C ARG A 44 -2.12 1.14 11.87
N LEU A 45 -1.76 1.54 10.64
CA LEU A 45 -2.31 2.74 10.01
C LEU A 45 -3.82 2.65 9.79
N THR A 46 -4.32 1.48 9.38
CA THR A 46 -5.75 1.22 9.20
C THR A 46 -6.50 1.26 10.55
N GLU A 47 -5.93 0.65 11.58
CA GLU A 47 -6.48 0.65 12.95
C GLU A 47 -6.43 2.02 13.64
N SER A 48 -5.46 2.87 13.28
CA SER A 48 -5.27 4.19 13.90
C SER A 48 -6.43 5.18 13.67
N GLY A 49 -7.27 4.94 12.65
CA GLY A 49 -8.31 5.88 12.23
C GLY A 49 -7.79 7.18 11.60
N THR A 50 -6.47 7.33 11.40
CA THR A 50 -5.85 8.54 10.84
C THR A 50 -5.78 8.56 9.32
N CYS A 51 -6.17 7.48 8.65
CA CYS A 51 -6.25 7.39 7.19
C CYS A 51 -7.46 6.58 6.75
N ARG A 52 -7.90 6.77 5.50
CA ARG A 52 -9.03 6.01 4.92
C ARG A 52 -8.66 4.55 4.65
N ALA A 53 -7.43 4.32 4.19
CA ALA A 53 -6.92 3.01 3.81
C ALA A 53 -5.39 3.05 3.76
N ALA A 54 -4.78 1.91 4.09
CA ALA A 54 -3.36 1.65 3.84
C ALA A 54 -3.19 0.51 2.83
N ARG A 55 -2.11 0.54 2.05
CA ARG A 55 -1.75 -0.47 1.05
C ARG A 55 -0.24 -0.70 1.11
N VAL A 56 0.17 -1.95 1.00
CA VAL A 56 1.58 -2.33 0.86
C VAL A 56 1.95 -2.29 -0.62
N ALA A 57 3.15 -1.80 -0.91
CA ALA A 57 3.74 -1.77 -2.24
C ALA A 57 5.26 -1.99 -2.16
N HIS A 58 5.88 -2.40 -3.26
CA HIS A 58 7.33 -2.56 -3.40
C HIS A 58 7.83 -1.78 -4.62
N GLY A 59 9.14 -1.50 -4.66
CA GLY A 59 9.79 -0.80 -5.77
C GLY A 59 11.32 -0.86 -5.69
N ALA A 60 12.05 -0.51 -6.76
CA ALA A 60 11.55 -0.02 -8.05
C ALA A 60 10.90 -1.13 -8.90
N VAL A 61 9.85 -0.77 -9.66
CA VAL A 61 9.15 -1.66 -10.60
C VAL A 61 9.24 -1.11 -12.02
N PRO A 62 9.08 -1.93 -13.08
CA PRO A 62 9.07 -1.42 -14.44
C PRO A 62 7.95 -0.39 -14.66
N GLY A 63 8.21 0.60 -15.53
CA GLY A 63 7.22 1.56 -15.97
C GLY A 63 6.12 0.97 -16.87
N ALA A 64 5.44 1.84 -17.61
CA ALA A 64 4.36 1.44 -18.51
C ALA A 64 4.87 0.43 -19.56
N ARG A 65 4.20 -0.73 -19.64
CA ARG A 65 4.50 -1.79 -20.61
C ARG A 65 3.23 -2.57 -20.96
N VAL A 66 3.23 -3.19 -22.13
CA VAL A 66 2.14 -4.10 -22.53
C VAL A 66 2.23 -5.37 -21.69
N LEU A 67 1.11 -5.76 -21.08
CA LEU A 67 0.97 -7.04 -20.38
C LEU A 67 0.30 -8.06 -21.29
N PRO A 68 0.62 -9.36 -21.15
CA PRO A 68 -0.09 -10.40 -21.90
C PRO A 68 -1.59 -10.33 -21.60
N ARG A 69 -2.40 -10.56 -22.64
CA ARG A 69 -3.86 -10.62 -22.50
C ARG A 69 -4.22 -11.73 -21.51
N ARG A 70 -4.93 -11.39 -20.44
CA ARG A 70 -5.56 -12.40 -19.58
C ARG A 70 -6.65 -13.12 -20.37
N VAL A 71 -6.55 -14.44 -20.47
CA VAL A 71 -7.63 -15.32 -20.95
C VAL A 71 -8.29 -15.89 -19.70
N VAL A 72 -9.57 -15.56 -19.48
CA VAL A 72 -10.39 -16.21 -18.45
C VAL A 72 -10.93 -17.49 -19.06
N VAL A 73 -10.52 -18.65 -18.54
CA VAL A 73 -11.12 -19.93 -18.93
C VAL A 73 -12.46 -20.02 -18.23
N THR A 74 -13.55 -20.01 -19.00
CA THR A 74 -14.88 -20.35 -18.50
C THR A 74 -15.10 -21.82 -18.85
N GLU A 75 -15.09 -22.70 -17.85
CA GLU A 75 -15.52 -24.09 -18.03
C GLU A 75 -16.97 -24.06 -18.53
N ARG A 76 -17.20 -24.51 -19.76
CA ARG A 76 -18.54 -24.86 -20.21
C ARG A 76 -18.82 -26.26 -19.71
N GLU A 77 -19.79 -26.40 -18.82
CA GLU A 77 -20.38 -27.70 -18.48
C GLU A 77 -20.81 -28.38 -19.78
N ASN A 78 -20.07 -29.42 -20.16
CA ASN A 78 -20.38 -30.29 -21.28
C ASN A 78 -21.21 -31.45 -20.75
N THR A 79 -22.52 -31.23 -20.61
CA THR A 79 -23.48 -32.32 -20.34
C THR A 79 -23.87 -32.92 -21.69
N LEU A 80 -23.25 -34.05 -22.03
CA LEU A 80 -23.78 -35.01 -23.00
C LEU A 80 -24.63 -36.04 -22.27
#